data_AF-A0A7S0GB10-F1
#
_entry.id   AF-A0A7S0GB10-F1
#
_cell.length_a   1.000
_cell.length_b   1.000
_cell.length_c   1.000
_cell.angle_alpha   90.00
_cell.angle_beta   90.00
_cell.angle_gamma   90.00
#
_symmetry.space_group_name_H-M   'P 1'
#
loop_
_entity.id
_entity.type
_entity.pdbx_description
1 polymer ?
#
loop_
_entity_poly.entity_id
_entity_poly.type
_entity_poly.pdbx_seq_one_letter_code
_entity_poly.pdbx_strand_id
1 'polypeptide(L)'
;NIFSELPYLKAIITYGPEIIPQTTTDMFGIPIYSFESFLKLGKDIDDAEVSSRINSQVPNQVCSLIYTSGTTGNPKGVMITNDNLTWTSDALLRSMPRFLDNSDHVISYLPLSHIAAQVSICLLWVAQNALR
;
A
#
# COMPACT_ATOMS: atom_id res chain seq x y z
N ASN A 1 -11.34 21.71 15.83
CA ASN A 1 -10.67 20.49 16.32
C ASN A 1 -10.70 19.53 15.14
N ILE A 2 -9.55 19.08 14.63
CA ILE A 2 -9.50 18.32 13.36
C ILE A 2 -10.39 17.06 13.38
N PHE A 3 -10.62 16.45 14.55
CA PHE A 3 -11.48 15.28 14.67
C PHE A 3 -12.94 15.53 14.27
N SER A 4 -13.47 16.74 14.47
CA SER A 4 -14.84 17.08 14.02
C SER A 4 -14.95 17.19 12.51
N GLU A 5 -13.82 17.29 11.80
CA GLU A 5 -13.76 17.41 10.33
C GLU A 5 -13.54 16.06 9.64
N LEU A 6 -13.42 14.95 10.41
CA LEU A 6 -13.12 13.62 9.92
C LEU A 6 -14.29 12.63 10.16
N PRO A 7 -15.45 12.80 9.50
CA PRO A 7 -16.67 12.02 9.78
C PRO A 7 -16.53 10.52 9.48
N TYR A 8 -15.52 10.12 8.71
CA TYR A 8 -15.27 8.73 8.33
C TYR A 8 -14.13 8.07 9.13
N LEU A 9 -13.53 8.78 10.09
CA LEU A 9 -12.47 8.21 10.92
C LEU A 9 -13.03 7.12 11.84
N LYS A 10 -12.49 5.90 11.72
CA LYS A 10 -12.95 4.73 12.49
C LYS A 10 -11.96 4.22 13.52
N ALA A 11 -10.68 4.50 13.32
CA ALA A 11 -9.59 4.05 14.20
C ALA A 11 -8.36 4.91 13.97
N ILE A 12 -7.52 5.02 15.00
CA ILE A 12 -6.21 5.64 14.94
C ILE A 12 -5.16 4.57 15.27
N ILE A 13 -4.17 4.41 14.40
CA ILE A 13 -3.07 3.47 14.62
C ILE A 13 -1.79 4.29 14.80
N THR A 14 -1.13 4.14 15.94
CA THR A 14 0.18 4.76 16.19
C THR A 14 1.30 3.81 15.76
N TYR A 15 2.30 4.35 15.06
CA TYR A 15 3.43 3.57 14.55
C TYR A 15 4.74 4.15 15.06
N GLY A 16 5.57 3.30 15.65
CA GLY A 16 6.89 3.64 16.19
C GLY A 16 7.03 3.24 17.66
N PRO A 17 8.23 2.80 18.09
CA PRO A 17 8.46 2.27 19.44
C PRO A 17 8.25 3.32 20.55
N GLU A 18 8.39 4.60 20.22
CA GLU A 18 8.26 5.70 21.16
C GLU A 18 6.83 6.24 21.27
N ILE A 19 5.91 5.78 20.42
CA ILE A 19 4.54 6.30 20.34
C ILE A 19 3.57 5.30 20.96
N ILE A 20 3.53 5.30 22.29
CA ILE A 20 2.60 4.50 23.08
C ILE A 20 1.32 5.31 23.31
N PRO A 21 0.14 4.82 22.88
CA PRO A 21 -1.13 5.48 23.19
C PRO A 21 -1.33 5.58 24.70
N GLN A 22 -1.59 6.78 25.21
CA GLN A 22 -1.89 7.00 26.62
C GLN A 22 -3.32 6.57 26.99
N THR A 23 -4.22 6.55 26.00
CA THR A 23 -5.61 6.14 26.12
C THR A 23 -5.95 5.14 25.02
N THR A 24 -6.96 4.30 25.27
CA THR A 24 -7.46 3.30 24.29
C THR A 24 -8.51 3.88 23.35
N THR A 25 -9.04 5.06 23.65
CA THR A 25 -9.97 5.81 22.80
C THR A 25 -9.63 7.29 22.83
N ASP A 26 -10.01 8.02 21.78
CA ASP A 26 -9.97 9.48 21.76
C ASP A 26 -11.17 10.09 22.51
N MET A 27 -11.29 11.43 22.48
CA MET A 27 -12.37 12.16 23.14
C MET A 27 -13.76 11.94 22.53
N PHE A 28 -13.85 11.32 21.36
CA PHE A 28 -15.08 10.99 20.63
C PHE A 28 -15.38 9.48 20.64
N GLY A 29 -14.60 8.68 21.38
CA GLY A 29 -14.77 7.23 21.47
C GLY A 29 -14.14 6.45 20.31
N ILE A 30 -13.34 7.10 19.45
CA ILE A 30 -12.63 6.44 18.35
C ILE A 30 -11.49 5.61 18.95
N PRO A 31 -11.39 4.31 18.64
CA PRO A 31 -10.35 3.46 19.18
C PRO A 31 -8.95 3.86 18.70
N ILE A 32 -7.99 3.82 19.63
CA ILE A 32 -6.57 4.10 19.39
C ILE A 32 -5.77 2.83 19.67
N TYR A 33 -5.01 2.38 18.69
CA TYR A 33 -4.18 1.18 18.76
C TYR A 33 -2.71 1.52 18.63
N SER A 34 -1.86 0.86 19.42
CA SER A 34 -0.45 0.72 19.04
C SER A 34 -0.36 -0.20 17.82
N PHE A 35 0.70 -0.05 17.02
CA PHE A 35 0.88 -0.92 15.85
C PHE A 35 0.90 -2.41 16.23
N GLU A 36 1.53 -2.77 17.35
CA GLU A 36 1.55 -4.16 17.83
C GLU A 36 0.15 -4.67 18.18
N SER A 37 -0.67 -3.89 18.87
CA SER A 37 -2.05 -4.27 19.19
C SER A 37 -2.93 -4.32 17.95
N PHE A 38 -2.70 -3.43 16.98
CA PHE A 38 -3.38 -3.44 15.69
C PHE A 38 -3.10 -4.75 14.93
N LEU A 39 -1.85 -5.20 14.85
CA LEU A 39 -1.49 -6.46 14.18
C LEU A 39 -2.18 -7.68 14.82
N LYS A 40 -2.40 -7.67 16.13
CA LYS A 40 -3.10 -8.76 16.84
C LYS A 40 -4.56 -8.90 16.41
N LEU A 41 -5.20 -7.84 15.88
CA LEU A 41 -6.59 -7.90 15.41
C LEU A 41 -6.79 -8.86 14.23
N GLY A 42 -5.73 -9.11 13.45
CA GLY A 42 -5.78 -10.03 12.31
C GLY A 42 -5.56 -11.50 12.67
N LYS A 43 -5.18 -11.82 13.91
CA LYS A 43 -4.68 -13.14 14.30
C LYS A 43 -5.70 -14.28 14.06
N ASP A 44 -6.97 -13.98 14.30
CA ASP A 44 -8.05 -14.97 14.22
C ASP A 44 -8.83 -14.89 12.89
N ILE A 45 -8.29 -14.14 11.90
CA ILE A 45 -8.87 -14.06 10.55
C ILE A 45 -8.32 -15.22 9.73
N ASP A 46 -9.22 -16.00 9.13
CA ASP A 46 -8.87 -17.11 8.24
C ASP A 46 -8.22 -16.61 6.94
N ASP A 47 -7.16 -17.28 6.48
CA ASP A 47 -6.51 -17.04 5.20
C ASP A 47 -7.48 -17.19 4.02
N ALA A 48 -8.54 -18.00 4.16
CA ALA A 48 -9.61 -18.11 3.18
C ALA A 48 -10.35 -16.78 2.95
N GLU A 49 -10.56 -15.98 4.00
CA GLU A 49 -11.19 -14.66 3.90
C GLU A 49 -10.27 -13.68 3.17
N VAL A 50 -8.96 -13.71 3.48
CA VAL A 50 -7.96 -12.91 2.77
C VAL A 50 -7.92 -13.28 1.29
N SER A 51 -7.88 -14.57 0.99
CA SER A 51 -7.87 -15.09 -0.38
C SER A 51 -9.14 -14.70 -1.15
N SER A 52 -10.30 -14.76 -0.51
CA SER A 52 -11.57 -14.31 -1.08
C SER A 52 -11.52 -12.84 -1.51
N ARG A 53 -10.98 -11.95 -0.65
CA ARG A 53 -10.83 -10.52 -0.96
C ARG A 53 -9.82 -10.24 -2.08
N ILE A 54 -8.74 -11.03 -2.16
CA ILE A 54 -7.78 -10.94 -3.26
C ILE A 54 -8.46 -11.39 -4.57
N ASN A 55 -9.20 -12.49 -4.54
CA ASN A 55 -9.90 -13.02 -5.72
C ASN A 55 -11.08 -12.15 -6.16
N SER A 56 -11.65 -11.33 -5.27
CA SER A 56 -12.72 -10.39 -5.61
C SER A 56 -12.22 -9.10 -6.26
N GLN A 57 -10.90 -8.90 -6.38
CA GLN A 57 -10.35 -7.72 -7.05
C GLN A 57 -10.67 -7.76 -8.55
N VAL A 58 -11.00 -6.59 -9.10
CA VAL A 58 -11.31 -6.42 -10.52
C VAL A 58 -10.48 -5.28 -11.11
N PRO A 59 -10.24 -5.26 -12.44
CA PRO A 59 -9.56 -4.15 -13.09
C PRO A 59 -10.23 -2.80 -12.78
N ASN A 60 -9.44 -1.72 -12.82
CA ASN A 60 -9.83 -0.35 -12.50
C ASN A 60 -10.12 -0.06 -11.02
N GLN A 61 -9.90 -1.00 -10.09
CA GLN A 61 -9.94 -0.70 -8.66
C GLN A 61 -8.66 0.05 -8.23
N VAL A 62 -8.85 1.24 -7.66
CA VAL A 62 -7.75 2.09 -7.16
C VAL A 62 -7.10 1.44 -5.94
N CYS A 63 -5.79 1.27 -5.98
CA CYS A 63 -5.00 0.69 -4.88
C CYS A 63 -4.03 1.67 -4.24
N SER A 64 -3.67 2.76 -4.93
CA SER A 64 -2.69 3.73 -4.43
C SER A 64 -3.02 5.14 -4.91
N LEU A 65 -2.69 6.12 -4.07
CA LEU A 65 -2.75 7.55 -4.39
C LEU A 65 -1.35 8.13 -4.29
N ILE A 66 -0.86 8.68 -5.41
CA ILE A 66 0.44 9.37 -5.46
C ILE A 66 0.19 10.87 -5.53
N TYR A 67 0.71 11.61 -4.56
CA TYR A 67 0.62 13.06 -4.58
C TYR A 67 1.79 13.66 -5.34
N THR A 68 1.47 14.50 -6.32
CA THR A 68 2.47 15.25 -7.09
C THR A 68 2.40 16.71 -6.68
N SER A 69 3.55 17.38 -6.60
CA SER A 69 3.64 18.78 -6.17
C SER A 69 2.85 19.73 -7.06
N GLY A 70 2.64 19.37 -8.33
CA GLY A 70 1.90 20.16 -9.31
C GLY A 70 2.63 21.46 -9.66
N THR A 71 3.17 21.58 -10.87
CA THR A 71 3.85 22.81 -11.30
C THR A 71 2.92 24.01 -11.52
N THR A 72 1.59 23.80 -11.44
CA THR A 72 0.56 24.78 -11.82
C THR A 72 -0.53 24.98 -10.76
N GLY A 73 -0.30 24.61 -9.50
CA GLY A 73 -1.27 24.85 -8.42
C GLY A 73 -1.16 23.87 -7.26
N ASN A 74 -2.28 23.58 -6.60
CA ASN A 74 -2.32 22.67 -5.46
C ASN A 74 -1.86 21.24 -5.84
N PRO A 75 -1.26 20.50 -4.89
CA PRO A 75 -0.91 19.10 -5.11
C PRO A 75 -2.10 18.29 -5.59
N LYS A 76 -1.85 17.41 -6.57
CA LYS A 76 -2.88 16.53 -7.15
C LYS A 76 -2.59 15.09 -6.76
N GLY A 77 -3.63 14.41 -6.28
CA GLY A 77 -3.60 12.97 -6.05
C GLY A 77 -3.87 12.21 -7.35
N VAL A 78 -2.89 11.44 -7.81
CA VAL A 78 -3.01 10.55 -8.97
C VAL A 78 -3.53 9.20 -8.48
N MET A 79 -4.67 8.76 -9.02
CA MET A 79 -5.23 7.44 -8.75
C MET A 79 -4.51 6.37 -9.56
N ILE A 80 -3.94 5.40 -8.87
CA ILE A 80 -3.27 4.25 -9.47
C ILE A 80 -4.10 3.00 -9.18
N THR A 81 -4.43 2.25 -10.23
CA THR A 81 -5.20 1.00 -10.14
C THR A 81 -4.28 -0.22 -10.15
N ASN A 82 -4.77 -1.36 -9.64
CA ASN A 82 -4.00 -2.60 -9.61
C ASN A 82 -3.56 -3.06 -11.02
N ASP A 83 -4.43 -2.94 -12.01
CA ASP A 83 -4.16 -3.29 -13.41
C ASP A 83 -3.18 -2.33 -14.08
N ASN A 84 -3.23 -1.03 -13.76
CA ASN A 84 -2.24 -0.09 -14.26
C ASN A 84 -0.83 -0.43 -13.74
N LEU A 85 -0.72 -0.74 -12.44
CA LEU A 85 0.56 -1.04 -11.80
C LEU A 85 1.15 -2.36 -12.33
N THR A 86 0.34 -3.42 -12.39
CA THR A 86 0.77 -4.74 -12.90
C THR A 86 1.11 -4.71 -14.38
N TRP A 87 0.32 -4.03 -15.22
CA TRP A 87 0.63 -3.87 -16.64
C TRP A 87 1.94 -3.10 -16.86
N THR A 88 2.17 -2.03 -16.11
CA THR A 88 3.40 -1.24 -16.22
C THR A 88 4.63 -2.06 -15.82
N SER A 89 4.52 -2.85 -14.74
CA SER A 89 5.57 -3.77 -14.32
C SER A 89 5.85 -4.85 -15.36
N ASP A 90 4.81 -5.47 -15.94
CA ASP A 90 4.96 -6.45 -17.02
C ASP A 90 5.62 -5.85 -18.28
N ALA A 91 5.18 -4.66 -18.70
CA ALA A 91 5.75 -3.98 -19.86
C ALA A 91 7.24 -3.66 -19.65
N LEU A 92 7.62 -3.22 -18.44
CA LEU A 92 9.02 -2.98 -18.07
C LEU A 92 9.84 -4.27 -18.13
N LEU A 93 9.32 -5.36 -17.55
CA LEU A 93 9.96 -6.67 -17.56
C LEU A 93 10.23 -7.18 -18.98
N ARG A 94 9.25 -7.03 -19.89
CA ARG A 94 9.39 -7.39 -21.31
C ARG A 94 10.49 -6.59 -22.02
N SER A 95 10.74 -5.36 -21.58
CA SER A 95 11.84 -4.53 -22.11
C SER A 95 13.20 -4.82 -21.45
N MET A 96 13.21 -5.54 -20.33
CA MET A 96 14.42 -5.87 -19.57
C MET A 96 14.44 -7.36 -19.19
N PRO A 97 14.59 -8.27 -20.16
CA PRO A 97 14.44 -9.71 -19.93
C PRO A 97 15.44 -10.29 -18.91
N ARG A 98 16.55 -9.59 -18.62
CA ARG A 98 17.52 -10.02 -17.61
C ARG A 98 16.88 -10.19 -16.23
N PHE A 99 15.88 -9.39 -15.88
CA PHE A 99 15.18 -9.53 -14.60
C PHE A 99 14.32 -10.80 -14.49
N LEU A 100 14.16 -11.59 -15.55
CA LEU A 100 13.44 -12.88 -15.54
C LEU A 100 14.32 -14.05 -15.07
N ASP A 101 15.64 -13.91 -15.05
CA ASP A 101 16.54 -15.02 -14.69
C ASP A 101 16.68 -15.22 -13.16
N ASN A 102 16.03 -14.37 -12.34
CA ASN A 102 16.09 -14.35 -10.88
C ASN A 102 17.52 -14.29 -10.29
N SER A 103 18.53 -13.93 -11.09
CA SER A 103 19.92 -13.83 -10.63
C SER A 103 20.28 -12.44 -10.14
N ASP A 104 19.50 -11.43 -10.53
CA ASP A 104 19.71 -10.03 -10.17
C ASP A 104 19.09 -9.68 -8.81
N HIS A 105 19.83 -8.88 -8.03
CA HIS A 105 19.32 -8.25 -6.82
C HIS A 105 18.94 -6.80 -7.11
N VAL A 106 17.67 -6.46 -6.87
CA VAL A 106 17.15 -5.09 -7.04
C VAL A 106 17.03 -4.40 -5.68
N ILE A 107 17.64 -3.22 -5.54
CA ILE A 107 17.49 -2.36 -4.37
C ILE A 107 16.76 -1.09 -4.81
N SER A 108 15.56 -0.86 -4.27
CA SER A 108 14.87 0.43 -4.41
C SER A 108 15.31 1.39 -3.30
N TYR A 109 16.06 2.43 -3.65
CA TYR A 109 16.42 3.51 -2.72
C TYR A 109 15.33 4.60 -2.62
N LEU A 110 14.36 4.59 -3.53
CA LEU A 110 13.34 5.63 -3.60
C LEU A 110 12.29 5.46 -2.47
N PRO A 111 11.77 6.57 -1.90
CA PRO A 111 10.66 6.52 -0.96
C PRO A 111 9.41 5.86 -1.59
N LEU A 112 8.66 5.09 -0.80
CA LEU A 112 7.41 4.44 -1.25
C LEU A 112 6.31 5.41 -1.66
N SER A 113 6.44 6.69 -1.31
CA SER A 113 5.56 7.76 -1.79
C SER A 113 5.76 8.09 -3.28
N HIS A 114 6.82 7.57 -3.91
CA HIS A 114 7.10 7.76 -5.33
C HIS A 114 6.63 6.55 -6.15
N ILE A 115 5.95 6.79 -7.28
CA ILE A 115 5.39 5.71 -8.11
C ILE A 115 6.46 4.73 -8.60
N ALA A 116 7.67 5.23 -8.92
CA ALA A 116 8.77 4.36 -9.35
C ALA A 116 9.14 3.30 -8.29
N ALA A 117 9.13 3.65 -7.00
CA ALA A 117 9.40 2.69 -5.92
C ALA A 117 8.32 1.59 -5.86
N GLN A 118 7.04 1.97 -6.06
CA GLN A 118 5.93 1.02 -6.08
C GLN A 118 6.00 0.08 -7.29
N VAL A 119 6.30 0.61 -8.48
CA VAL A 119 6.50 -0.19 -9.71
C VAL A 119 7.65 -1.18 -9.55
N SER A 120 8.78 -0.78 -8.95
CA SER A 120 9.92 -1.66 -8.70
C SER A 120 9.58 -2.83 -7.77
N ILE A 121 8.72 -2.62 -6.77
CA ILE A 121 8.25 -3.70 -5.89
C ILE A 121 7.36 -4.68 -6.65
N CYS A 122 6.41 -4.15 -7.44
CA CYS A 122 5.53 -4.99 -8.26
C CYS A 122 6.29 -5.76 -9.34
N LEU A 123 7.39 -5.22 -9.87
CA LEU A 123 8.23 -5.89 -10.86
C LEU A 123 8.73 -7.25 -10.37
N LEU A 124 9.20 -7.34 -9.12
CA LEU A 124 9.68 -8.60 -8.54
C LEU A 124 8.55 -9.63 -8.40
N TRP A 125 7.37 -9.18 -7.99
CA TRP A 125 6.21 -10.06 -7.87
C TRP A 125 5.73 -10.57 -9.23
N VAL A 126 5.68 -9.70 -10.25
CA VAL A 126 5.31 -10.08 -11.63
C VAL A 126 6.36 -11.04 -12.21
N ALA A 127 7.65 -10.77 -12.04
CA ALA A 127 8.73 -11.64 -12.54
C ALA A 127 8.65 -13.05 -11.94
N GLN A 128 8.39 -13.18 -10.64
CA GLN A 128 8.25 -14.48 -9.99
C GLN A 128 7.01 -15.27 -10.46
N ASN A 129 5.92 -14.58 -10.79
CA ASN A 129 4.69 -15.23 -11.27
C ASN A 129 4.67 -15.45 -12.78
N ALA A 130 5.45 -14.71 -13.56
CA ALA A 130 5.62 -14.94 -15.00
C ALA A 130 6.42 -16.21 -15.33
N LEU A 131 7.17 -16.74 -14.36
CA LEU A 131 7.95 -17.99 -14.47
C LEU A 131 7.18 -19.23 -14.00
N ARG A 132 5.93 -19.07 -13.53
CA ARG A 132 5.02 -20.17 -13.17
C ARG A 132 4.11 -20.48 -14.34
#